data_AF-A0A9X4HJ76-F1
#
_entry.id   AF-A0A9X4HJ76-F1
#
_cell.length_a   1.000
_cell.length_b   1.000
_cell.length_c   1.000
_cell.angle_alpha   90.00
_cell.angle_beta   90.00
_cell.angle_gamma   90.00
#
_symmetry.space_group_name_H-M   'P 1'
#
loop_
_entity.id
_entity.type
_entity.pdbx_description
1 polymer ?
#
loop_
_entity_poly.entity_id
_entity_poly.type
_entity_poly.pdbx_seq_one_letter_code
_entity_poly.pdbx_strand_id
1 'polypeptide(L)'
;MHHYRSWGPNCEGNGGVVRLLTKPQHGKLTTRTVDSRIEINRFARGGGTPCTGRPIKAFEVNYRSNPGYHGPDSFTIEMITGRGSRDVDTYSITVQ
;
A
#
# COMPACT_ATOMS: atom_id res chain seq x y z
N MET A 1 0.24 9.39 -1.55
CA MET A 1 -0.57 8.17 -1.77
C MET A 1 0.36 7.00 -2.00
N HIS A 2 0.02 5.81 -1.54
CA HIS A 2 0.80 4.59 -1.79
C HIS A 2 -0.13 3.46 -2.28
N HIS A 3 0.32 2.69 -3.27
CA HIS A 3 -0.43 1.57 -3.85
C HIS A 3 0.18 0.23 -3.45
N TYR A 4 -0.59 -0.56 -2.72
CA TYR A 4 -0.27 -1.94 -2.38
C TYR A 4 -0.81 -2.90 -3.43
N ARG A 5 0.10 -3.60 -4.09
CA ARG A 5 -0.19 -4.54 -5.17
C ARG A 5 0.14 -5.95 -4.73
N SER A 6 -0.84 -6.84 -4.78
CA SER A 6 -0.66 -8.28 -4.52
C SER A 6 -1.36 -9.07 -5.60
N TRP A 7 -0.65 -9.99 -6.25
CA TRP A 7 -1.18 -10.80 -7.35
C TRP A 7 -0.68 -12.23 -7.29
N GLY A 8 -1.48 -13.13 -7.86
CA GLY A 8 -1.17 -14.56 -7.93
C GLY A 8 -0.34 -14.92 -9.17
N PRO A 9 0.10 -16.18 -9.29
CA PRO A 9 0.77 -16.69 -10.49
C PRO A 9 -0.07 -16.58 -11.78
N ASN A 10 -1.40 -16.55 -11.65
CA ASN A 10 -2.34 -16.34 -12.76
C ASN A 10 -2.55 -14.86 -13.13
N CYS A 11 -1.79 -13.95 -12.50
CA CYS A 11 -1.87 -12.51 -12.68
C CYS A 11 -3.19 -11.86 -12.24
N GLU A 12 -4.00 -12.57 -11.46
CA GLU A 12 -5.18 -11.99 -10.83
C GLU A 12 -4.78 -11.30 -9.52
N GLY A 13 -5.48 -10.23 -9.18
CA GLY A 13 -5.30 -9.57 -7.89
C GLY A 13 -5.67 -10.54 -6.76
N ASN A 14 -4.74 -10.78 -5.83
CA ASN A 14 -4.99 -11.66 -4.69
C ASN A 14 -5.80 -10.97 -3.58
N GLY A 15 -6.28 -9.74 -3.80
CA GLY A 15 -6.96 -8.95 -2.79
C GLY A 15 -6.12 -8.79 -1.51
N GLY A 16 -6.82 -8.52 -0.41
CA GLY A 16 -6.22 -8.36 0.91
C GLY A 16 -6.98 -7.37 1.77
N VAL A 17 -6.43 -7.07 2.95
CA VAL A 17 -6.94 -6.04 3.85
C VAL A 17 -5.77 -5.22 4.39
N VAL A 18 -5.98 -3.91 4.50
CA VAL A 18 -5.06 -3.01 5.20
C VAL A 18 -5.61 -2.77 6.59
N ARG A 19 -4.83 -3.11 7.62
CA ARG A 19 -5.15 -2.84 9.02
C ARG A 19 -4.25 -1.75 9.53
N LEU A 20 -4.85 -0.77 10.20
CA LEU A 20 -4.10 0.29 10.85
C LEU A 20 -3.64 -0.18 12.23
N LEU A 21 -2.32 -0.35 12.41
CA LEU A 21 -1.75 -0.75 13.69
C LEU A 21 -1.55 0.45 14.61
N THR A 22 -1.02 1.55 14.07
CA THR A 22 -0.89 2.83 14.77
C THR A 22 -1.45 3.94 13.92
N LYS A 23 -2.22 4.85 14.52
CA LYS A 23 -2.82 5.99 13.82
C LYS A 23 -1.79 7.12 13.69
N PRO A 24 -1.83 7.90 12.60
CA PRO A 24 -1.13 9.19 12.59
C PRO A 24 -1.64 10.08 13.72
N GLN A 25 -0.73 10.83 14.34
CA GLN A 25 -1.08 11.78 15.40
C GLN A 25 -1.58 13.10 14.82
N HIS A 26 -1.07 13.47 13.64
CA HIS A 26 -1.28 14.78 13.04
C HIS A 26 -1.90 14.71 11.63
N GLY A 27 -2.65 13.65 11.36
CA GLY A 27 -3.35 13.48 10.10
C GLY A 27 -4.42 12.40 10.15
N LYS A 28 -4.93 12.06 8.97
CA LYS A 28 -5.90 11.00 8.76
C LYS A 28 -5.46 10.11 7.62
N LEU A 29 -5.76 8.82 7.75
CA LEU A 29 -5.60 7.85 6.68
C LEU A 29 -6.96 7.48 6.12
N THR A 30 -7.02 7.44 4.79
CA THR A 30 -8.15 6.86 4.06
C THR A 30 -7.64 5.74 3.18
N THR A 31 -8.39 4.64 3.12
CA THR A 31 -8.08 3.49 2.29
C THR A 31 -9.18 3.28 1.25
N ARG A 32 -8.82 2.84 0.05
CA ARG A 32 -9.77 2.41 -0.96
C ARG A 32 -9.16 1.40 -1.91
N THR A 33 -10.00 0.58 -2.53
CA THR A 33 -9.60 -0.29 -3.63
C THR A 33 -9.59 0.52 -4.93
N VAL A 34 -8.51 0.40 -5.70
CA VAL A 34 -8.34 1.11 -6.97
C VAL A 34 -7.92 0.13 -8.07
N ASP A 35 -8.22 0.47 -9.32
CA ASP A 35 -7.58 -0.15 -10.48
C ASP A 35 -6.13 0.33 -10.56
N SER A 36 -5.19 -0.62 -10.58
CA SER A 36 -3.77 -0.36 -10.73
C SER A 36 -3.18 -1.34 -11.72
N ARG A 37 -1.94 -1.11 -12.18
CA ARG A 37 -1.21 -2.07 -13.01
C ARG A 37 -0.12 -2.73 -12.20
N ILE A 38 0.14 -4.00 -12.48
CA ILE A 38 1.30 -4.69 -11.93
C ILE A 38 2.55 -4.00 -12.48
N GLU A 39 3.30 -3.35 -11.60
CA GLU A 39 4.59 -2.74 -11.95
C GLU A 39 5.72 -3.78 -11.86
N ILE A 40 6.97 -3.30 -11.84
CA ILE A 40 8.12 -4.13 -11.56
C ILE A 40 8.01 -4.75 -10.16
N ASN A 41 8.21 -6.06 -10.11
CA ASN A 41 8.26 -6.80 -8.86
C ASN A 41 9.68 -6.76 -8.33
N ARG A 42 9.90 -6.04 -7.23
CA ARG A 42 11.22 -5.97 -6.56
C ARG A 42 11.76 -7.34 -6.09
N PHE A 43 10.89 -8.34 -5.97
CA PHE A 43 11.25 -9.71 -5.60
C PHE A 43 11.48 -10.62 -6.81
N ALA A 44 11.16 -10.18 -8.04
CA ALA A 44 11.43 -10.95 -9.25
C ALA A 44 12.84 -10.68 -9.78
N ARG A 45 13.56 -11.74 -10.16
CA ARG A 45 14.85 -11.60 -10.86
C ARG A 45 14.64 -10.86 -12.18
N GLY A 46 15.28 -9.70 -12.34
CA GLY A 46 15.14 -8.85 -13.54
C GLY A 46 13.96 -7.88 -13.49
N GLY A 47 13.27 -7.75 -12.34
CA GLY A 47 12.24 -6.72 -12.10
C GLY A 47 10.90 -6.98 -12.78
N GLY A 48 10.85 -7.72 -13.89
CA GLY A 48 9.61 -8.07 -14.59
C GLY A 48 9.01 -9.41 -14.14
N THR A 49 7.68 -9.52 -14.25
CA THR A 49 6.98 -10.82 -14.24
C THR A 49 6.16 -10.94 -15.53
N PRO A 50 5.70 -12.14 -15.93
CA PRO A 50 4.72 -12.29 -17.02
C PRO A 50 3.41 -11.49 -16.79
N CYS A 51 3.18 -11.03 -15.58
CA CYS A 51 2.02 -10.24 -15.19
C CYS A 51 2.23 -8.73 -15.28
N THR A 52 3.47 -8.26 -15.48
CA THR A 52 3.78 -6.82 -15.55
C THR A 52 2.92 -6.13 -16.62
N GLY A 53 2.32 -5.00 -16.26
CA GLY A 53 1.40 -4.23 -17.09
C GLY A 53 -0.07 -4.65 -16.99
N ARG A 54 -0.39 -5.83 -16.45
CA ARG A 54 -1.79 -6.27 -16.32
C ARG A 54 -2.56 -5.47 -15.27
N PRO A 55 -3.85 -5.17 -15.51
CA PRO A 55 -4.69 -4.50 -14.54
C PRO A 55 -5.04 -5.43 -13.37
N ILE A 56 -4.99 -4.90 -12.16
CA ILE A 56 -5.42 -5.57 -10.93
C ILE A 56 -6.15 -4.60 -10.01
N LYS A 57 -6.95 -5.14 -9.10
CA LYS A 57 -7.44 -4.38 -7.93
C LYS A 57 -6.34 -4.29 -6.88
N ALA A 58 -5.90 -3.07 -6.60
CA ALA A 58 -4.88 -2.75 -5.59
C ALA A 58 -5.50 -1.96 -4.43
N PHE A 59 -4.77 -1.84 -3.32
CA PHE A 59 -5.18 -0.99 -2.20
C PHE A 59 -4.41 0.32 -2.23
N GLU A 60 -5.12 1.43 -2.19
CA GLU A 60 -4.54 2.75 -2.03
C GLU A 60 -4.66 3.22 -0.59
N VAL A 61 -3.55 3.68 -0.03
CA VAL A 61 -3.48 4.34 1.27
C VAL A 61 -3.12 5.80 1.06
N ASN A 62 -4.01 6.70 1.51
CA ASN A 62 -3.84 8.14 1.40
C ASN A 62 -3.71 8.76 2.79
N TYR A 63 -2.58 9.42 3.02
CA TYR A 63 -2.35 10.27 4.17
C TYR A 63 -2.73 11.72 3.84
N ARG A 64 -3.45 12.36 4.76
CA ARG A 64 -3.73 13.80 4.73
C ARG A 64 -3.42 14.38 6.10
N SER A 65 -2.50 15.34 6.17
CA SER A 65 -2.20 16.06 7.41
C SER A 65 -3.40 16.88 7.89
N ASN A 66 -3.39 17.18 9.19
CA ASN A 66 -4.30 18.16 9.76
C ASN A 66 -3.99 19.55 9.19
N PRO A 67 -5.01 20.38 8.91
CA PRO A 67 -4.79 21.73 8.38
C PRO A 67 -3.84 22.54 9.27
N GLY A 68 -2.83 23.17 8.67
CA GLY A 68 -1.85 24.01 9.37
C GLY A 68 -0.82 23.26 10.22
N TYR A 69 -0.81 21.92 10.18
CA TYR A 69 0.23 21.15 10.85
C TYR A 69 1.53 21.13 10.02
N HIS A 70 2.64 21.43 10.68
CA HIS A 70 3.99 21.31 10.15
C HIS A 70 4.83 20.54 11.17
N GLY A 71 5.57 19.52 10.71
CA GLY A 71 6.33 18.65 11.60
C GLY A 71 6.23 17.15 11.26
N PRO A 72 6.85 16.31 12.10
CA PRO A 72 6.90 14.87 11.87
C PRO A 72 5.61 14.15 12.30
N ASP A 73 5.12 13.26 11.46
CA ASP A 73 4.02 12.33 11.77
C ASP A 73 4.45 10.90 11.44
N SER A 74 3.84 9.92 12.11
CA SER A 74 4.12 8.51 11.83
C SER A 74 2.91 7.62 12.03
N PHE A 75 2.86 6.54 11.25
CA PHE A 75 1.83 5.52 11.37
C PHE A 75 2.35 4.18 10.84
N THR A 76 1.74 3.09 11.31
CA THR A 76 2.09 1.73 10.94
C THR A 76 0.85 1.03 10.42
N ILE A 77 0.99 0.35 9.28
CA ILE A 77 -0.05 -0.48 8.69
C ILE A 77 0.43 -1.91 8.53
N GLU A 78 -0.51 -2.84 8.67
CA GLU A 78 -0.34 -4.25 8.33
C GLU A 78 -1.16 -4.54 7.07
N MET A 79 -0.48 -4.99 6.02
CA MET A 79 -1.11 -5.50 4.82
C MET A 79 -1.20 -7.01 4.89
N ILE A 80 -2.42 -7.55 4.84
CA ILE A 80 -2.66 -8.99 4.77
C ILE A 80 -3.14 -9.30 3.36
N THR A 81 -2.35 -10.03 2.58
CA THR A 81 -2.76 -10.51 1.25
C THR A 81 -3.86 -11.56 1.38
N GLY A 82 -4.68 -11.77 0.33
CA GLY A 82 -5.71 -12.83 0.37
C GLY A 82 -5.16 -14.26 0.52
N ARG A 83 -3.85 -14.46 0.36
CA ARG A 83 -3.15 -15.74 0.64
C ARG A 83 -2.67 -15.87 2.08
N GLY A 84 -2.94 -14.88 2.93
CA GLY A 84 -2.56 -14.86 4.34
C GLY A 84 -1.15 -14.34 4.63
N SER A 85 -0.34 -14.04 3.61
CA SER A 85 0.96 -13.37 3.80
C SER A 85 0.73 -11.98 4.39
N ARG A 86 1.53 -11.62 5.39
CA ARG A 86 1.45 -10.36 6.12
C ARG A 86 2.72 -9.55 5.86
N ASP A 87 2.55 -8.26 5.64
CA ASP A 87 3.63 -7.28 5.53
C ASP A 87 3.31 -6.08 6.43
N VAL A 88 4.31 -5.56 7.12
CA VAL A 88 4.14 -4.46 8.08
C VAL A 88 5.03 -3.30 7.67
N ASP A 89 4.41 -2.17 7.36
CA ASP A 89 5.11 -0.95 6.96
C ASP A 89 4.91 0.14 8.00
N THR A 90 6.01 0.79 8.37
CA THR A 90 6.00 2.02 9.17
C THR A 90 6.36 3.19 8.30
N TYR A 91 5.48 4.19 8.29
CA TYR A 91 5.65 5.44 7.55
C TYR A 91 6.08 6.54 8.52
N SER A 92 7.18 7.21 8.19
CA SER A 92 7.62 8.44 8.83
C SER A 92 7.51 9.57 7.81
N ILE A 93 6.73 10.60 8.11
CA ILE A 93 6.41 11.70 7.21
C ILE A 93 6.83 13.01 7.88
N THR A 94 7.49 13.88 7.13
CA THR A 94 7.72 15.27 7.57
C THR A 94 6.80 16.18 6.75
N VAL A 95 5.81 16.77 7.41
CA VAL A 95 4.88 17.73 6.80
C VAL A 95 5.53 19.11 6.79
N GLN A 96 5.57 19.73 5.62
CA GLN A 96 6.14 21.06 5.36
C GLN A 96 5.05 22.05 4.97
#